data_AF-A0A7W0GB12-F1
#
_entry.id   AF-A0A7W0GB12-F1
#
_cell.length_a   1.000
_cell.length_b   1.000
_cell.length_c   1.000
_cell.angle_alpha   90.00
_cell.angle_beta   90.00
_cell.angle_gamma   90.00
#
_symmetry.space_group_name_H-M   'P 1'
#
loop_
_entity.id
_entity.type
_entity.pdbx_description
1 polymer ?
#
loop_
_entity_poly.entity_id
_entity_poly.type
_entity_poly.pdbx_seq_one_letter_code
_entity_poly.pdbx_strand_id
1 'polypeptide(L)'
;APSSQLYLYNADSSAQLWADEGRLYAFKSDTPAVNDYGDLSGSQSVAGRFIAVPEAIAKGDQNALENWSNANNVFQFIRVEDIAYDRKHPNVVYFADTGEPRAISDAATTRLRRGPAGTSGPFPNGRIFKIVLDRRDPLRTATLSILIDADTGGYGNVNVIHQPDNVETTKRSLLIQEDPGSHNQGQTTARIWRYDLSDGTLEVVAKVDQSQRPATPLGAWESSGIIDASKQFGKGAFLVDVQAGTLVVQREQRGTLTYEREGGQLLLVRIPEGHGEDEDEDEDED
;
A
#
# COMPACT_ATOMS: atom_id res chain seq x y z
N ALA A 1 -4.65 14.70 -2.92
CA ALA A 1 -3.60 14.04 -2.12
C ALA A 1 -2.69 15.08 -1.49
N PRO A 2 -2.55 15.09 -0.17
CA PRO A 2 -3.06 14.12 0.81
C PRO A 2 -4.57 14.27 1.02
N SER A 3 -5.29 13.17 0.87
CA SER A 3 -6.77 13.08 0.92
C SER A 3 -7.20 11.61 0.84
N SER A 4 -6.56 10.75 1.64
CA SER A 4 -6.88 9.32 1.68
C SER A 4 -7.26 8.93 3.10
N GLN A 5 -8.14 7.95 3.25
CA GLN A 5 -8.51 7.40 4.54
C GLN A 5 -8.62 5.88 4.44
N LEU A 6 -8.43 5.20 5.56
CA LEU A 6 -8.62 3.75 5.65
C LEU A 6 -10.07 3.45 6.01
N TYR A 7 -10.75 2.71 5.13
CA TYR A 7 -12.14 2.29 5.30
C TYR A 7 -12.25 0.78 5.51
N LEU A 8 -13.31 0.37 6.20
CA LEU A 8 -13.70 -1.03 6.40
C LEU A 8 -15.18 -1.17 6.05
N TYR A 9 -15.52 -2.11 5.18
CA TYR A 9 -16.91 -2.50 4.93
C TYR A 9 -17.22 -3.76 5.74
N ASN A 10 -18.28 -3.72 6.55
CA ASN A 10 -18.71 -4.86 7.36
C ASN A 10 -20.15 -5.26 7.04
N ALA A 11 -20.39 -6.54 6.83
CA ALA A 11 -21.70 -7.15 6.70
C ALA A 11 -21.75 -8.41 7.58
N ASP A 12 -22.91 -8.72 8.18
CA ASP A 12 -23.01 -9.84 9.15
C ASP A 12 -22.96 -11.21 8.47
N SER A 13 -23.09 -11.26 7.14
CA SER A 13 -22.97 -12.48 6.36
C SER A 13 -22.60 -12.20 4.90
N SER A 14 -22.12 -13.22 4.19
CA SER A 14 -21.89 -13.14 2.74
C SER A 14 -23.16 -12.80 1.96
N ALA A 15 -24.33 -13.28 2.40
CA ALA A 15 -25.60 -12.95 1.76
C ALA A 15 -25.89 -11.44 1.84
N GLN A 16 -25.66 -10.83 3.00
CA GLN A 16 -25.79 -9.38 3.19
C GLN A 16 -24.74 -8.60 2.40
N LEU A 17 -23.49 -9.08 2.32
CA LEU A 17 -22.46 -8.47 1.49
C LEU A 17 -22.92 -8.39 0.02
N TRP A 18 -23.42 -9.51 -0.53
CA TRP A 18 -23.90 -9.56 -1.91
C TRP A 18 -25.20 -8.77 -2.14
N ALA A 19 -25.96 -8.51 -1.09
CA ALA A 19 -27.18 -7.70 -1.13
C ALA A 19 -26.92 -6.20 -0.86
N ASP A 20 -25.67 -5.78 -0.65
CA ASP A 20 -25.29 -4.43 -0.20
C ASP A 20 -26.01 -3.98 1.10
N GLU A 21 -26.14 -4.90 2.05
CA GLU A 21 -26.76 -4.67 3.37
C GLU A 21 -25.74 -4.41 4.48
N GLY A 22 -24.46 -4.29 4.14
CA GLY A 22 -23.38 -3.92 5.06
C GLY A 22 -23.29 -2.42 5.31
N ARG A 23 -22.23 -2.01 6.01
CA ARG A 23 -21.94 -0.61 6.33
C ARG A 23 -20.47 -0.29 6.15
N LEU A 24 -20.21 0.94 5.71
CA LEU A 24 -18.88 1.50 5.61
C LEU A 24 -18.48 2.16 6.93
N TYR A 25 -17.24 1.95 7.35
CA TYR A 25 -16.64 2.55 8.53
C TYR A 25 -15.28 3.16 8.18
N ALA A 26 -14.86 4.18 8.92
CA ALA A 26 -13.59 4.87 8.71
C ALA A 26 -12.72 4.82 9.97
N PHE A 27 -11.42 4.56 9.82
CA PHE A 27 -10.50 4.51 10.95
C PHE A 27 -10.27 5.91 11.54
N LYS A 28 -10.58 6.06 12.83
CA LYS A 28 -10.35 7.29 13.59
C LYS A 28 -9.42 6.99 14.76
N SER A 29 -8.35 7.75 14.86
CA SER A 29 -7.47 7.76 16.03
C SER A 29 -8.23 8.21 17.28
N ASP A 30 -8.00 7.51 18.39
CA ASP A 30 -8.51 7.90 19.71
C ASP A 30 -7.67 9.02 20.34
N THR A 31 -6.52 9.37 19.76
CA THR A 31 -5.70 10.53 20.11
C THR A 31 -5.92 11.62 19.06
N PRO A 32 -6.76 12.66 19.31
CA PRO A 32 -7.18 13.60 18.27
C PRO A 32 -6.04 14.39 17.59
N ALA A 33 -4.92 14.56 18.28
CA ALA A 33 -3.72 15.24 17.78
C ALA A 33 -2.78 14.34 16.96
N VAL A 34 -3.05 13.04 16.89
CA VAL A 34 -2.36 12.08 16.01
C VAL A 34 -3.41 11.61 15.02
N ASN A 35 -3.60 12.39 13.98
CA ASN A 35 -4.75 12.23 13.07
C ASN A 35 -4.35 12.20 11.60
N ASP A 36 -3.07 12.33 11.26
CA ASP A 36 -2.59 12.13 9.90
C ASP A 36 -1.25 11.39 9.82
N TYR A 37 -0.89 11.03 8.59
CA TYR A 37 0.34 10.35 8.23
C TYR A 37 1.59 11.02 8.84
N GLY A 38 1.64 12.35 8.88
CA GLY A 38 2.79 13.11 9.38
C GLY A 38 2.93 13.08 10.91
N ASP A 39 1.88 12.73 11.64
CA ASP A 39 1.90 12.67 13.11
C ASP A 39 2.52 11.36 13.66
N LEU A 40 2.78 10.38 12.80
CA LEU A 40 3.47 9.14 13.15
C LEU A 40 4.90 9.12 12.59
N SER A 41 5.84 8.69 13.42
CA SER A 41 7.24 8.53 13.06
C SER A 41 7.91 7.39 13.83
N GLY A 42 8.93 6.77 13.23
CA GLY A 42 9.70 5.71 13.88
C GLY A 42 8.84 4.57 14.39
N SER A 43 9.01 4.18 15.66
CA SER A 43 8.26 3.08 16.29
C SER A 43 6.95 3.52 16.96
N GLN A 44 6.43 4.72 16.64
CA GLN A 44 5.18 5.19 17.22
C GLN A 44 4.00 4.36 16.74
N SER A 45 3.00 4.25 17.62
CA SER A 45 1.70 3.66 17.30
C SER A 45 0.58 4.51 17.90
N VAL A 46 -0.62 4.35 17.35
CA VAL A 46 -1.81 5.04 17.83
C VAL A 46 -2.99 4.07 17.90
N ALA A 47 -3.69 4.10 19.03
CA ALA A 47 -4.95 3.40 19.18
C ALA A 47 -6.05 4.17 18.45
N GLY A 48 -7.02 3.43 17.92
CA GLY A 48 -8.20 4.01 17.28
C GLY A 48 -9.31 3.00 17.11
N ARG A 49 -10.35 3.42 16.40
CA ARG A 49 -11.55 2.64 16.15
C ARG A 49 -12.20 3.02 14.84
N PHE A 50 -12.98 2.10 14.31
CA PHE A 50 -13.77 2.34 13.11
C PHE A 50 -15.09 3.02 13.47
N ILE A 51 -15.31 4.23 12.94
CA ILE A 51 -16.56 4.96 13.13
C ILE A 51 -17.46 4.78 11.90
N ALA A 52 -18.75 4.56 12.13
CA ALA A 52 -19.70 4.35 11.04
C ALA A 52 -19.82 5.60 10.15
N VAL A 53 -19.68 5.40 8.85
CA VAL A 53 -19.98 6.41 7.84
C VAL A 53 -21.50 6.40 7.61
N PRO A 54 -22.20 7.55 7.67
CA PRO A 54 -23.60 7.61 7.33
C PRO A 54 -23.85 7.08 5.90
N GLU A 55 -24.88 6.27 5.70
CA GLU A 55 -25.14 5.61 4.42
C GLU A 55 -25.26 6.59 3.24
N ALA A 56 -25.91 7.73 3.46
CA ALA A 56 -26.03 8.79 2.45
C ALA A 56 -24.68 9.42 2.05
N ILE A 57 -23.69 9.38 2.95
CA ILE A 57 -22.31 9.81 2.66
C ILE A 57 -21.56 8.69 1.95
N ALA A 58 -21.68 7.45 2.42
CA ALA A 58 -21.01 6.29 1.82
C ALA A 58 -21.46 6.03 0.37
N LYS A 59 -22.73 6.31 0.05
CA LYS A 59 -23.30 6.21 -1.31
C LYS A 59 -23.20 7.52 -2.10
N GLY A 60 -22.60 8.56 -1.52
CA GLY A 60 -22.43 9.87 -2.12
C GLY A 60 -21.22 9.95 -3.06
N ASP A 61 -20.87 11.17 -3.48
CA ASP A 61 -19.65 11.39 -4.25
C ASP A 61 -18.41 11.42 -3.35
N GLN A 62 -17.24 11.41 -3.98
CA GLN A 62 -15.96 11.49 -3.27
C GLN A 62 -15.84 12.74 -2.39
N ASN A 63 -16.44 13.87 -2.80
CA ASN A 63 -16.39 15.11 -2.03
C ASN A 63 -17.18 15.00 -0.72
N ALA A 64 -18.35 14.38 -0.73
CA ALA A 64 -19.15 14.15 0.46
C ALA A 64 -18.39 13.28 1.48
N LEU A 65 -17.74 12.22 0.99
CA LEU A 65 -16.95 11.31 1.82
C LEU A 65 -15.72 12.01 2.43
N GLU A 66 -14.96 12.75 1.63
CA GLU A 66 -13.79 13.52 2.07
C GLU A 66 -14.18 14.64 3.06
N ASN A 67 -15.28 15.37 2.81
CA ASN A 67 -15.74 16.40 3.73
C ASN A 67 -16.17 15.81 5.08
N TRP A 68 -16.89 14.70 5.05
CA TRP A 68 -17.32 14.01 6.27
C TRP A 68 -16.12 13.46 7.04
N SER A 69 -15.15 12.86 6.37
CA SER A 69 -13.96 12.28 7.01
C SER A 69 -13.15 13.36 7.74
N ASN A 70 -12.91 14.49 7.08
CA ASN A 70 -12.26 15.66 7.66
C ASN A 70 -13.06 16.24 8.85
N ALA A 71 -14.37 16.43 8.69
CA ALA A 71 -15.22 16.96 9.77
C ALA A 71 -15.28 16.06 11.01
N ASN A 72 -15.05 14.75 10.84
CA ASN A 72 -15.09 13.77 11.93
C ASN A 72 -13.72 13.40 12.49
N ASN A 73 -12.67 14.08 12.05
CA ASN A 73 -11.29 13.80 12.43
C ASN A 73 -10.86 12.36 12.14
N VAL A 74 -11.31 11.78 11.03
CA VAL A 74 -10.82 10.49 10.51
C VAL A 74 -9.32 10.60 10.25
N PHE A 75 -8.58 9.50 10.40
CA PHE A 75 -7.14 9.50 10.18
C PHE A 75 -6.84 9.74 8.69
N GLN A 76 -6.02 10.75 8.39
CA GLN A 76 -5.69 11.14 7.01
C GLN A 76 -4.35 10.51 6.60
N PHE A 77 -4.43 9.65 5.59
CA PHE A 77 -3.29 9.12 4.85
C PHE A 77 -2.99 9.99 3.62
N ILE A 78 -1.86 9.74 2.98
CA ILE A 78 -1.49 10.47 1.77
C ILE A 78 -2.15 9.82 0.55
N ARG A 79 -1.81 8.56 0.25
CA ARG A 79 -2.30 7.75 -0.87
C ARG A 79 -2.20 6.27 -0.49
N VAL A 80 -3.25 5.75 0.16
CA VAL A 80 -3.31 4.32 0.50
C VAL A 80 -3.52 3.51 -0.78
N GLU A 81 -2.73 2.46 -0.93
CA GLU A 81 -2.80 1.52 -2.07
C GLU A 81 -3.26 0.14 -1.57
N ASP A 82 -2.50 -0.92 -1.82
CA ASP A 82 -2.90 -2.31 -1.58
C ASP A 82 -2.74 -2.75 -0.12
N ILE A 83 -3.39 -3.87 0.22
CA ILE A 83 -3.37 -4.47 1.57
C ILE A 83 -3.10 -5.98 1.53
N ALA A 84 -2.47 -6.50 2.59
CA ALA A 84 -2.30 -7.94 2.79
C ALA A 84 -2.48 -8.33 4.26
N TYR A 85 -3.13 -9.46 4.52
CA TYR A 85 -3.33 -9.99 5.87
C TYR A 85 -2.17 -10.87 6.31
N ASP A 86 -1.71 -10.72 7.55
CA ASP A 86 -0.73 -11.65 8.12
C ASP A 86 -1.27 -13.09 8.15
N ARG A 87 -0.48 -14.05 7.64
CA ARG A 87 -0.88 -15.45 7.51
C ARG A 87 -0.86 -16.24 8.83
N LYS A 88 -0.21 -15.73 9.88
CA LYS A 88 -0.16 -16.30 11.24
C LYS A 88 -1.13 -15.58 12.19
N HIS A 89 -1.41 -14.31 11.93
CA HIS A 89 -2.21 -13.45 12.78
C HIS A 89 -3.29 -12.73 11.96
N PRO A 90 -4.45 -13.35 11.69
CA PRO A 90 -5.45 -12.84 10.74
C PRO A 90 -6.10 -11.51 11.15
N ASN A 91 -5.86 -11.04 12.37
CA ASN A 91 -6.27 -9.71 12.83
C ASN A 91 -5.21 -8.62 12.57
N VAL A 92 -4.13 -8.94 11.85
CA VAL A 92 -3.06 -8.02 11.47
C VAL A 92 -3.12 -7.81 9.95
N VAL A 93 -3.13 -6.56 9.54
CA VAL A 93 -3.15 -6.15 8.13
C VAL A 93 -1.98 -5.20 7.88
N TYR A 94 -1.26 -5.45 6.79
CA TYR A 94 -0.24 -4.56 6.25
C TYR A 94 -0.82 -3.83 5.06
N PHE A 95 -0.46 -2.57 4.89
CA PHE A 95 -0.90 -1.81 3.72
C PHE A 95 0.12 -0.77 3.32
N ALA A 96 0.15 -0.47 2.02
CA ALA A 96 1.02 0.54 1.46
C ALA A 96 0.37 1.93 1.50
N ASP A 97 1.18 2.94 1.77
CA ASP A 97 0.90 4.32 1.39
C ASP A 97 2.06 4.82 0.54
N THR A 98 1.79 5.16 -0.72
CA THR A 98 2.81 5.50 -1.72
C THR A 98 3.45 6.88 -1.48
N GLY A 99 3.00 7.66 -0.48
CA GLY A 99 3.54 8.97 -0.13
C GLY A 99 3.22 10.05 -1.18
N GLU A 100 3.76 11.26 -1.05
CA GLU A 100 3.61 12.34 -2.04
C GLU A 100 4.68 13.40 -1.78
N PRO A 101 5.64 13.62 -2.69
CA PRO A 101 6.76 14.53 -2.49
C PRO A 101 6.33 15.99 -2.29
N ARG A 102 5.07 16.34 -2.54
CA ARG A 102 4.52 17.69 -2.30
C ARG A 102 3.61 17.76 -1.07
N ALA A 103 3.41 16.69 -0.33
CA ALA A 103 2.59 16.71 0.87
C ALA A 103 3.33 17.49 1.97
N ILE A 104 2.63 18.44 2.59
CA ILE A 104 3.14 19.30 3.66
C ILE A 104 2.02 19.58 4.66
N SER A 105 2.37 19.88 5.91
CA SER A 105 1.38 20.27 6.93
C SER A 105 0.69 21.59 6.56
N ASP A 106 -0.59 21.67 6.87
CA ASP A 106 -1.41 22.86 6.77
C ASP A 106 -1.53 23.51 8.16
N ALA A 107 -0.97 24.71 8.30
CA ALA A 107 -0.98 25.46 9.55
C ALA A 107 -2.40 25.86 10.02
N ALA A 108 -3.39 25.92 9.12
CA ALA A 108 -4.75 26.30 9.47
C ALA A 108 -5.59 25.11 9.98
N THR A 109 -5.32 23.90 9.48
CA THR A 109 -6.14 22.71 9.75
C THR A 109 -5.41 21.64 10.55
N THR A 110 -4.10 21.78 10.78
CA THR A 110 -3.22 20.75 11.37
C THR A 110 -3.26 19.41 10.62
N ARG A 111 -3.73 19.43 9.37
CA ARG A 111 -3.78 18.28 8.46
C ARG A 111 -2.71 18.39 7.40
N LEU A 112 -2.46 17.33 6.65
CA LEU A 112 -1.64 17.44 5.45
C LEU A 112 -2.45 18.09 4.32
N ARG A 113 -1.74 18.81 3.45
CA ARG A 113 -2.25 19.33 2.17
C ARG A 113 -1.21 19.19 1.08
N ARG A 114 -1.63 19.36 -0.17
CA ARG A 114 -0.69 19.42 -1.29
C ARG A 114 -0.09 20.81 -1.39
N GLY A 115 1.23 20.91 -1.37
CA GLY A 115 1.95 22.13 -1.68
C GLY A 115 1.82 22.52 -3.15
N PRO A 116 2.09 23.79 -3.53
CA PRO A 116 2.15 24.24 -4.92
C PRO A 116 3.23 23.51 -5.73
N ALA A 117 3.24 23.71 -7.05
CA ALA A 117 4.27 23.11 -7.91
C ALA A 117 5.67 23.54 -7.46
N GLY A 118 6.63 22.61 -7.47
CA GLY A 118 7.99 22.83 -6.95
C GLY A 118 8.15 22.65 -5.44
N THR A 119 7.08 22.33 -4.70
CA THR A 119 7.21 21.96 -3.28
C THR A 119 8.03 20.69 -3.12
N SER A 120 8.91 20.68 -2.13
CA SER A 120 9.61 19.48 -1.64
C SER A 120 9.21 19.27 -0.18
N GLY A 121 8.34 18.30 0.04
CA GLY A 121 7.83 17.87 1.34
C GLY A 121 8.65 16.70 1.90
N PRO A 122 8.38 16.30 3.15
CA PRO A 122 9.17 15.28 3.84
C PRO A 122 8.76 13.84 3.49
N PHE A 123 7.81 13.63 2.58
CA PHE A 123 7.23 12.30 2.28
C PHE A 123 7.49 11.82 0.84
N PRO A 124 8.76 11.76 0.38
CA PRO A 124 9.08 11.46 -1.02
C PRO A 124 8.99 9.99 -1.40
N ASN A 125 8.86 9.06 -0.46
CA ASN A 125 9.04 7.63 -0.70
C ASN A 125 7.84 6.78 -0.28
N GLY A 126 7.08 7.18 0.75
CA GLY A 126 5.97 6.41 1.27
C GLY A 126 6.34 5.47 2.42
N ARG A 127 5.36 4.69 2.87
CA ARG A 127 5.43 3.83 4.06
C ARG A 127 4.66 2.53 3.87
N ILE A 128 5.10 1.50 4.58
CA ILE A 128 4.24 0.37 4.91
C ILE A 128 3.71 0.56 6.31
N PHE A 129 2.39 0.55 6.45
CA PHE A 129 1.71 0.56 7.73
C PHE A 129 1.28 -0.84 8.15
N LYS A 130 1.17 -1.02 9.46
CA LYS A 130 0.59 -2.19 10.11
C LYS A 130 -0.59 -1.73 10.96
N ILE A 131 -1.76 -2.32 10.75
CA ILE A 131 -2.92 -2.18 11.62
C ILE A 131 -3.25 -3.51 12.29
N VAL A 132 -3.37 -3.50 13.61
CA VAL A 132 -3.81 -4.65 14.42
C VAL A 132 -5.23 -4.41 14.85
N LEU A 133 -6.17 -5.19 14.32
CA LEU A 133 -7.60 -5.16 14.63
C LEU A 133 -7.89 -5.99 15.90
N ASP A 134 -8.99 -5.70 16.58
CA ASP A 134 -9.52 -6.56 17.63
C ASP A 134 -9.91 -7.93 17.04
N ARG A 135 -9.48 -9.00 17.72
CA ARG A 135 -9.62 -10.39 17.25
C ARG A 135 -11.07 -10.89 17.19
N ARG A 136 -11.97 -10.29 17.94
CA ARG A 136 -13.37 -10.72 18.07
C ARG A 136 -14.30 -9.84 17.25
N ASP A 137 -13.98 -8.57 17.13
CA ASP A 137 -14.79 -7.60 16.41
C ASP A 137 -13.91 -6.46 15.86
N PRO A 138 -13.67 -6.41 14.54
CA PRO A 138 -12.77 -5.42 13.93
C PRO A 138 -13.28 -3.98 14.06
N LEU A 139 -14.54 -3.76 14.48
CA LEU A 139 -15.10 -2.42 14.71
C LEU A 139 -14.76 -1.82 16.08
N ARG A 140 -14.21 -2.59 17.02
CA ARG A 140 -13.94 -2.12 18.39
C ARG A 140 -12.69 -1.26 18.48
N THR A 141 -11.54 -1.89 18.55
CA THR A 141 -10.24 -1.23 18.75
C THR A 141 -9.28 -1.70 17.69
N ALA A 142 -8.47 -0.78 17.19
CA ALA A 142 -7.36 -1.06 16.30
C ALA A 142 -6.12 -0.29 16.76
N THR A 143 -4.95 -0.82 16.47
CA THR A 143 -3.67 -0.13 16.70
C THR A 143 -2.97 0.05 15.36
N LEU A 144 -2.75 1.30 14.95
CA LEU A 144 -2.01 1.66 13.74
C LEU A 144 -0.55 1.96 14.10
N SER A 145 0.39 1.48 13.29
CA SER A 145 1.83 1.72 13.44
C SER A 145 2.51 1.73 12.07
N ILE A 146 3.69 2.34 11.99
CA ILE A 146 4.55 2.22 10.81
C ILE A 146 5.36 0.93 10.92
N LEU A 147 5.32 0.09 9.90
CA LEU A 147 6.18 -1.09 9.78
C LEU A 147 7.52 -0.71 9.12
N ILE A 148 7.46 -0.01 8.00
CA ILE A 148 8.63 0.43 7.23
C ILE A 148 8.45 1.91 6.89
N ASP A 149 9.41 2.74 7.30
CA ASP A 149 9.42 4.19 7.04
C ASP A 149 10.43 4.58 5.95
N ALA A 150 10.07 4.40 4.68
CA ALA A 150 10.98 4.70 3.57
C ALA A 150 11.22 6.21 3.39
N ASP A 151 10.33 7.07 3.90
CA ASP A 151 10.50 8.52 3.88
C ASP A 151 11.73 8.99 4.68
N THR A 152 12.11 8.26 5.73
CA THR A 152 13.34 8.55 6.50
C THR A 152 14.61 8.48 5.65
N GLY A 153 14.56 7.77 4.52
CA GLY A 153 15.64 7.69 3.55
C GLY A 153 15.84 8.96 2.72
N GLY A 154 14.89 9.88 2.71
CA GLY A 154 14.93 11.13 1.94
C GLY A 154 14.91 10.94 0.42
N TYR A 155 15.15 12.03 -0.31
CA TYR A 155 15.18 12.04 -1.78
C TYR A 155 16.44 11.39 -2.36
N GLY A 156 16.30 10.72 -3.50
CA GLY A 156 17.44 10.24 -4.31
C GLY A 156 18.23 9.09 -3.67
N ASN A 157 17.67 8.44 -2.66
CA ASN A 157 18.27 7.30 -1.99
C ASN A 157 17.74 6.00 -2.62
N VAL A 158 18.56 5.34 -3.44
CA VAL A 158 18.19 4.07 -4.08
C VAL A 158 18.11 2.89 -3.11
N ASN A 159 18.55 3.02 -1.86
CA ASN A 159 18.56 1.93 -0.90
C ASN A 159 17.28 1.82 -0.07
N VAL A 160 16.28 2.66 -0.34
CA VAL A 160 14.94 2.57 0.28
C VAL A 160 13.89 2.23 -0.76
N ILE A 161 12.71 1.82 -0.27
CA ILE A 161 11.53 1.61 -1.10
C ILE A 161 11.10 2.95 -1.71
N HIS A 162 10.72 2.94 -2.98
CA HIS A 162 10.15 4.09 -3.68
C HIS A 162 8.70 3.81 -4.02
N GLN A 163 7.76 4.56 -3.41
CA GLN A 163 6.33 4.47 -3.68
C GLN A 163 5.81 3.03 -3.56
N PRO A 164 5.75 2.45 -2.34
CA PRO A 164 5.15 1.13 -2.17
C PRO A 164 3.71 1.17 -2.67
N ASP A 165 3.30 0.12 -3.38
CA ASP A 165 1.97 0.01 -3.98
C ASP A 165 1.34 -1.35 -3.63
N ASN A 166 1.65 -2.40 -4.40
CA ASN A 166 1.11 -3.73 -4.14
C ASN A 166 1.88 -4.49 -3.06
N VAL A 167 1.15 -5.31 -2.29
CA VAL A 167 1.71 -6.11 -1.21
C VAL A 167 1.11 -7.51 -1.15
N GLU A 168 1.92 -8.50 -0.76
CA GLU A 168 1.45 -9.87 -0.48
C GLU A 168 2.25 -10.46 0.68
N THR A 169 1.64 -11.36 1.42
CA THR A 169 2.26 -12.00 2.58
C THR A 169 2.42 -13.50 2.38
N THR A 170 3.55 -14.02 2.86
CA THR A 170 3.71 -15.43 3.20
C THR A 170 3.60 -15.62 4.71
N LYS A 171 3.87 -16.82 5.22
CA LYS A 171 3.99 -17.06 6.67
C LYS A 171 5.21 -16.37 7.30
N ARG A 172 6.23 -16.00 6.51
CA ARG A 172 7.49 -15.42 7.01
C ARG A 172 7.80 -14.06 6.42
N SER A 173 7.23 -13.68 5.28
CA SER A 173 7.60 -12.46 4.60
C SER A 173 6.42 -11.59 4.18
N LEU A 174 6.67 -10.30 4.07
CA LEU A 174 5.87 -9.34 3.33
C LEU A 174 6.64 -8.99 2.04
N LEU A 175 6.03 -9.21 0.89
CA LEU A 175 6.52 -8.77 -0.40
C LEU A 175 5.87 -7.42 -0.75
N ILE A 176 6.68 -6.50 -1.29
CA ILE A 176 6.29 -5.12 -1.56
C ILE A 176 6.74 -4.75 -2.96
N GLN A 177 5.82 -4.28 -3.78
CA GLN A 177 6.11 -3.78 -5.13
C GLN A 177 6.15 -2.25 -5.14
N GLU A 178 6.89 -1.70 -6.09
CA GLU A 178 7.08 -0.25 -6.27
C GLU A 178 6.36 0.27 -7.54
N ASP A 179 5.74 1.44 -7.42
CA ASP A 179 5.36 2.33 -8.53
C ASP A 179 6.08 3.69 -8.41
N PRO A 180 7.37 3.78 -8.79
CA PRO A 180 8.16 4.98 -8.55
C PRO A 180 7.60 6.22 -9.25
N GLY A 181 7.27 7.23 -8.46
CA GLY A 181 6.91 8.55 -8.96
C GLY A 181 8.09 9.20 -9.70
N SER A 182 7.80 10.14 -10.61
CA SER A 182 8.82 10.74 -11.49
C SER A 182 10.04 11.32 -10.78
N HIS A 183 9.91 11.72 -9.50
CA HIS A 183 11.01 12.24 -8.68
C HIS A 183 11.99 11.16 -8.18
N ASN A 184 11.58 9.89 -8.16
CA ASN A 184 12.42 8.74 -7.83
C ASN A 184 12.88 7.94 -9.06
N GLN A 185 12.47 8.35 -10.26
CA GLN A 185 12.90 7.74 -11.51
C GLN A 185 14.34 8.14 -11.92
N GLY A 186 14.99 7.28 -12.71
CA GLY A 186 16.27 7.51 -13.37
C GLY A 186 17.48 6.84 -12.72
N GLN A 187 17.36 6.37 -11.48
CA GLN A 187 18.49 5.76 -10.74
C GLN A 187 18.38 4.22 -10.61
N THR A 188 17.16 3.69 -10.47
CA THR A 188 16.88 2.24 -10.42
C THR A 188 15.56 1.96 -11.11
N THR A 189 15.37 0.71 -11.57
CA THR A 189 14.05 0.22 -11.99
C THR A 189 13.18 -0.08 -10.77
N ALA A 190 11.86 -0.16 -10.96
CA ALA A 190 10.94 -0.63 -9.93
C ALA A 190 11.30 -2.05 -9.46
N ARG A 191 11.07 -2.33 -8.18
CA ARG A 191 11.54 -3.54 -7.49
C ARG A 191 10.42 -4.26 -6.78
N ILE A 192 10.68 -5.54 -6.56
CA ILE A 192 10.02 -6.32 -5.53
C ILE A 192 10.97 -6.41 -4.35
N TRP A 193 10.53 -5.91 -3.19
CA TRP A 193 11.22 -6.06 -1.92
C TRP A 193 10.62 -7.21 -1.12
N ARG A 194 11.45 -7.86 -0.32
CA ARG A 194 11.05 -8.82 0.71
C ARG A 194 11.42 -8.26 2.06
N TYR A 195 10.43 -8.16 2.94
CA TYR A 195 10.60 -7.88 4.36
C TYR A 195 10.37 -9.16 5.15
N ASP A 196 11.36 -9.61 5.91
CA ASP A 196 11.23 -10.76 6.82
C ASP A 196 10.48 -10.33 8.09
N LEU A 197 9.36 -10.98 8.37
CA LEU A 197 8.47 -10.65 9.48
C LEU A 197 9.04 -11.07 10.85
N SER A 198 10.10 -11.89 10.88
CA SER A 198 10.72 -12.38 12.11
C SER A 198 11.81 -11.46 12.64
N ASP A 199 12.63 -10.88 11.78
CA ASP A 199 13.78 -10.05 12.17
C ASP A 199 13.79 -8.65 11.55
N GLY A 200 12.89 -8.38 10.60
CA GLY A 200 12.78 -7.10 9.92
C GLY A 200 13.79 -6.87 8.80
N THR A 201 14.50 -7.91 8.35
CA THR A 201 15.42 -7.82 7.21
C THR A 201 14.67 -7.41 5.95
N LEU A 202 15.18 -6.39 5.26
CA LEU A 202 14.59 -5.85 4.03
C LEU A 202 15.58 -5.97 2.87
N GLU A 203 15.18 -6.64 1.79
CA GLU A 203 16.04 -6.86 0.62
C GLU A 203 15.28 -6.81 -0.70
N VAL A 204 16.00 -6.55 -1.79
CA VAL A 204 15.44 -6.58 -3.14
C VAL A 204 15.55 -8.00 -3.70
N VAL A 205 14.42 -8.60 -4.06
CA VAL A 205 14.35 -9.97 -4.60
C VAL A 205 14.12 -10.02 -6.11
N ALA A 206 13.58 -8.96 -6.70
CA ALA A 206 13.44 -8.82 -8.15
C ALA A 206 13.48 -7.36 -8.60
N LYS A 207 13.78 -7.16 -9.89
CA LYS A 207 13.84 -5.86 -10.57
C LYS A 207 13.11 -5.95 -11.90
N VAL A 208 12.33 -4.93 -12.24
CA VAL A 208 11.73 -4.81 -13.57
C VAL A 208 12.85 -4.65 -14.60
N ASP A 209 12.79 -5.42 -15.68
CA ASP A 209 13.65 -5.25 -16.85
C ASP A 209 13.00 -4.27 -17.83
N GLN A 210 13.61 -3.08 -17.97
CA GLN A 210 13.17 -2.04 -18.90
C GLN A 210 14.03 -1.99 -20.18
N SER A 211 14.79 -3.05 -20.48
CA SER A 211 15.74 -3.10 -21.60
C SER A 211 15.10 -2.87 -22.97
N GLN A 212 13.79 -3.08 -23.13
CA GLN A 212 13.08 -2.77 -24.39
C GLN A 212 12.90 -1.26 -24.62
N ARG A 213 13.03 -0.43 -23.59
CA ARG A 213 12.89 1.04 -23.67
C ARG A 213 14.02 1.76 -22.91
N PRO A 214 15.29 1.58 -23.32
CA PRO A 214 16.45 2.06 -22.57
C PRO A 214 16.59 3.60 -22.54
N ALA A 215 15.86 4.32 -23.40
CA ALA A 215 15.84 5.79 -23.40
C ALA A 215 14.84 6.38 -22.40
N THR A 216 13.95 5.56 -21.83
CA THR A 216 13.02 5.97 -20.79
C THR A 216 13.73 5.94 -19.43
N PRO A 217 13.47 6.91 -18.52
CA PRO A 217 14.00 6.85 -17.16
C PRO A 217 13.71 5.50 -16.49
N LEU A 218 14.71 4.93 -15.81
CA LEU A 218 14.50 3.74 -14.98
C LEU A 218 13.43 4.05 -13.91
N GLY A 219 12.58 3.07 -13.59
CA GLY A 219 11.46 3.24 -12.65
C GLY A 219 10.21 3.84 -13.28
N ALA A 220 10.22 4.17 -14.58
CA ALA A 220 9.02 4.59 -15.30
C ALA A 220 8.08 3.43 -15.69
N TRP A 221 8.48 2.19 -15.42
CA TRP A 221 7.62 1.01 -15.42
C TRP A 221 7.55 0.54 -13.98
N GLU A 222 6.39 0.04 -13.60
CA GLU A 222 6.10 -0.45 -12.25
C GLU A 222 6.16 -1.98 -12.19
N SER A 223 6.57 -2.49 -11.05
CA SER A 223 6.20 -3.83 -10.63
C SER A 223 4.80 -3.72 -10.01
N SER A 224 3.86 -4.55 -10.44
CA SER A 224 2.46 -4.44 -10.00
C SER A 224 1.86 -5.83 -9.78
N GLY A 225 0.74 -5.88 -9.06
CA GLY A 225 -0.06 -7.07 -8.77
C GLY A 225 0.76 -8.30 -8.37
N ILE A 226 0.87 -8.60 -7.08
CA ILE A 226 1.57 -9.78 -6.58
C ILE A 226 0.62 -10.69 -5.80
N ILE A 227 0.60 -11.98 -6.14
CA ILE A 227 -0.18 -12.98 -5.40
C ILE A 227 0.64 -14.24 -5.15
N ASP A 228 0.49 -14.83 -3.97
CA ASP A 228 1.04 -16.14 -3.67
C ASP A 228 0.32 -17.22 -4.50
N ALA A 229 1.06 -17.83 -5.41
CA ALA A 229 0.58 -18.88 -6.31
C ALA A 229 1.18 -20.26 -5.97
N SER A 230 1.73 -20.39 -4.75
CA SER A 230 2.46 -21.58 -4.31
C SER A 230 1.59 -22.85 -4.32
N LYS A 231 0.29 -22.71 -4.06
CA LYS A 231 -0.65 -23.85 -4.08
C LYS A 231 -0.76 -24.50 -5.45
N GLN A 232 -0.63 -23.72 -6.54
CA GLN A 232 -0.80 -24.21 -7.91
C GLN A 232 0.54 -24.54 -8.56
N PHE A 233 1.58 -23.76 -8.27
CA PHE A 233 2.86 -23.84 -8.98
C PHE A 233 4.02 -24.30 -8.09
N GLY A 234 3.79 -24.67 -6.82
CA GLY A 234 4.79 -25.13 -5.85
C GLY A 234 5.36 -24.02 -4.96
N LYS A 235 5.98 -24.37 -3.82
CA LYS A 235 6.50 -23.43 -2.80
C LYS A 235 7.29 -22.27 -3.43
N GLY A 236 7.00 -21.05 -2.98
CA GLY A 236 7.66 -19.82 -3.41
C GLY A 236 7.31 -19.36 -4.83
N ALA A 237 6.22 -19.85 -5.42
CA ALA A 237 5.71 -19.30 -6.68
C ALA A 237 4.83 -18.08 -6.40
N PHE A 238 5.08 -17.02 -7.14
CA PHE A 238 4.26 -15.82 -7.17
C PHE A 238 3.88 -15.49 -8.61
N LEU A 239 2.63 -15.07 -8.81
CA LEU A 239 2.25 -14.38 -10.02
C LEU A 239 2.46 -12.89 -9.79
N VAL A 240 3.19 -12.24 -10.70
CA VAL A 240 3.50 -10.81 -10.65
C VAL A 240 3.26 -10.15 -12.01
N ASP A 241 2.78 -8.92 -12.00
CA ASP A 241 2.64 -8.10 -13.19
C ASP A 241 3.78 -7.08 -13.33
N VAL A 242 4.05 -6.70 -14.58
CA VAL A 242 4.81 -5.50 -14.95
C VAL A 242 3.89 -4.63 -15.77
N GLN A 243 3.65 -3.39 -15.34
CA GLN A 243 2.98 -2.39 -16.19
C GLN A 243 4.05 -1.52 -16.86
N ALA A 244 4.15 -1.64 -18.18
CA ALA A 244 5.16 -0.98 -18.99
C ALA A 244 4.56 0.23 -19.70
N GLY A 245 4.09 1.23 -18.93
CA GLY A 245 3.24 2.31 -19.46
C GLY A 245 3.88 3.13 -20.58
N THR A 246 5.21 3.26 -20.60
CA THR A 246 5.89 3.96 -21.70
C THR A 246 6.05 3.12 -22.97
N LEU A 247 5.86 1.80 -22.90
CA LEU A 247 5.87 0.88 -24.04
C LEU A 247 4.51 0.85 -24.73
N VAL A 248 4.20 1.90 -25.50
CA VAL A 248 2.96 1.95 -26.26
C VAL A 248 3.03 1.04 -27.49
N VAL A 249 2.22 -0.02 -27.50
CA VAL A 249 2.11 -0.99 -28.60
C VAL A 249 1.18 -0.48 -29.70
N GLN A 250 0.10 0.18 -29.30
CA GLN A 250 -0.88 0.76 -30.23
C GLN A 250 -1.40 2.08 -29.65
N ARG A 251 -1.55 3.08 -30.52
CA ARG A 251 -2.15 4.37 -30.18
C ARG A 251 -3.27 4.68 -31.17
N GLU A 252 -4.40 5.14 -30.66
CA GLU A 252 -5.55 5.56 -31.45
C GLU A 252 -6.10 6.88 -30.91
N GLN A 253 -6.36 7.84 -31.81
CA GLN A 253 -7.03 9.08 -31.44
C GLN A 253 -8.53 8.97 -31.76
N ARG A 254 -9.39 9.18 -30.75
CA ARG A 254 -10.86 9.27 -30.95
C ARG A 254 -11.36 10.61 -30.42
N GLY A 255 -11.52 11.57 -31.32
CA GLY A 255 -11.86 12.95 -30.95
C GLY A 255 -10.74 13.57 -30.11
N THR A 256 -11.06 14.00 -28.89
CA THR A 256 -10.10 14.59 -27.94
C THR A 256 -9.38 13.55 -27.07
N LEU A 257 -9.77 12.28 -27.15
CA LEU A 257 -9.22 11.21 -26.32
C LEU A 257 -8.15 10.43 -27.09
N THR A 258 -7.02 10.20 -26.43
CA THR A 258 -5.97 9.30 -26.89
C THR A 258 -6.12 7.97 -26.15
N TYR A 259 -6.25 6.89 -26.90
CA TYR A 259 -6.30 5.52 -26.39
C TYR A 259 -4.95 4.86 -26.65
N GLU A 260 -4.35 4.32 -25.60
CA GLU A 260 -3.05 3.66 -25.67
C GLU A 260 -3.20 2.24 -25.16
N ARG A 261 -2.73 1.28 -25.97
CA ARG A 261 -2.47 -0.07 -25.49
C ARG A 261 -1.01 -0.11 -25.08
N GLU A 262 -0.81 -0.04 -23.79
CA GLU A 262 0.50 -0.11 -23.16
C GLU A 262 1.00 -1.56 -23.10
N GLY A 263 2.30 -1.71 -22.89
CA GLY A 263 2.93 -2.99 -22.69
C GLY A 263 2.68 -3.48 -21.27
N GLY A 264 2.76 -4.79 -21.08
CA GLY A 264 2.75 -5.40 -19.77
C GLY A 264 3.03 -6.89 -19.86
N GLN A 265 3.35 -7.50 -18.73
CA GLN A 265 3.62 -8.94 -18.64
C GLN A 265 3.05 -9.48 -17.33
N LEU A 266 2.38 -10.63 -17.41
CA LEU A 266 2.13 -11.50 -16.27
C LEU A 266 3.26 -12.53 -16.21
N LEU A 267 3.92 -12.62 -15.06
CA LEU A 267 5.09 -13.45 -14.83
C LEU A 267 4.81 -14.44 -13.70
N LEU A 268 5.28 -15.68 -13.85
CA LEU A 268 5.44 -16.61 -12.74
C LEU A 268 6.88 -16.52 -12.24
N VAL A 269 7.07 -16.04 -11.01
CA VAL A 269 8.39 -15.85 -10.41
C VAL A 269 8.56 -16.79 -9.22
N ARG A 270 9.78 -17.31 -9.04
CA ARG A 270 10.19 -18.06 -7.85
C ARG A 270 10.93 -17.14 -6.90
N ILE A 271 10.33 -16.84 -5.75
CA ILE A 271 10.96 -16.11 -4.66
C ILE A 271 11.10 -17.12 -3.52
N PRO A 272 12.33 -17.58 -3.22
CA PRO A 272 12.56 -18.47 -2.08
C PRO A 272 12.10 -17.81 -0.77
N GLU A 273 11.74 -18.59 0.24
CA GLU A 273 11.63 -18.07 1.60
C GLU A 273 13.04 -17.63 2.07
N GLY A 274 13.12 -16.65 2.98
CA GLY A 274 14.39 -16.15 3.51
C GLY A 274 15.23 -17.23 4.18
N HIS A 275 16.54 -16.99 4.32
CA HIS A 275 17.43 -17.90 5.05
C HIS A 275 17.08 -17.89 6.55
N GLY A 276 16.24 -18.82 6.98
CA GLY A 276 15.98 -19.13 8.38
C GLY A 276 15.46 -20.55 8.47
N GLU A 277 16.01 -21.36 9.38
CA GLU A 277 15.72 -22.79 9.50
C GLU A 277 14.21 -23.05 9.44
N ASP A 278 13.81 -23.80 8.40
CA ASP A 278 12.54 -24.50 8.34
C ASP A 278 12.68 -25.63 9.38
N GLU A 279 12.38 -25.35 10.65
CA GLU A 279 11.92 -26.41 11.54
C GLU A 279 10.53 -26.80 11.02
N ASP A 280 10.55 -27.72 10.08
CA ASP A 280 9.38 -28.47 9.64
C ASP A 280 8.85 -29.24 10.87
N GLU A 281 7.72 -28.79 11.43
CA GLU A 281 6.82 -29.64 12.21
C GLU A 281 6.16 -30.62 11.23
N ASP A 282 6.92 -31.62 10.78
CA ASP A 282 6.42 -32.91 10.33
C ASP A 282 6.19 -33.78 11.58
N GLU A 283 5.17 -33.46 12.37
CA GLU A 283 4.59 -34.40 13.34
C GLU A 283 3.08 -34.44 13.12
N ASP A 284 2.65 -35.30 12.21
CA ASP A 284 1.32 -35.94 12.21
C ASP A 284 1.37 -37.18 11.30
N GLU A 285 2.23 -38.15 11.66
CA GLU A 285 1.97 -39.58 11.44
C GLU A 285 1.94 -40.25 12.82
N ASP A 286 0.74 -40.43 13.38
CA ASP A 286 0.25 -41.65 14.06
C ASP A 286 -1.22 -41.51 14.49
#